data_AF-A0A7I7Z293-F1
#
_entry.id   AF-A0A7I7Z293-F1
#
_cell.length_a   1.000
_cell.length_b   1.000
_cell.length_c   1.000
_cell.angle_alpha   90.00
_cell.angle_beta   90.00
_cell.angle_gamma   90.00
#
_symmetry.space_group_name_H-M   'P 1'
#
loop_
_entity.id
_entity.type
_entity.pdbx_description
1 polymer ?
#
loop_
_entity_poly.entity_id
_entity_poly.type
_entity_poly.pdbx_seq_one_letter_code
_entity_poly.pdbx_strand_id
1 'polypeptide(L)'
;MSGDAARVSTEGFPVLDEIVRRRQTWPLVAAKHGVNNPVPPWKTSLDGMCDVLDRSCGTDEKLHFTFKERRDEEDELTATRYAELPYPENQLVALAHSLLARGVIDEQDLRQRLAAIRSRLEAD
;
A
#
# COMPACT_ATOMS: atom_id res chain seq x y z
N MET A 1 12.12 30.69 -2.03
CA MET A 1 10.75 30.26 -1.70
C MET A 1 10.87 28.86 -1.11
N SER A 2 10.88 28.75 0.21
CA SER A 2 10.93 27.47 0.92
C SER A 2 9.65 26.71 0.63
N GLY A 3 9.76 25.61 -0.11
CA GLY A 3 8.72 24.58 -0.16
C GLY A 3 8.68 23.93 1.22
N ASP A 4 7.53 24.06 1.86
CA ASP A 4 7.18 23.30 3.06
C ASP A 4 7.19 21.82 2.64
N ALA A 5 8.29 21.12 2.91
CA ALA A 5 8.36 19.68 2.74
C ALA A 5 7.29 19.10 3.65
N ALA A 6 6.16 18.72 3.05
CA ALA A 6 5.02 18.13 3.74
C ALA A 6 5.55 17.13 4.76
N ARG A 7 5.43 17.47 6.05
CA ARG A 7 5.84 16.57 7.12
C ARG A 7 5.07 15.29 6.92
N VAL A 8 5.80 14.21 6.64
CA VAL A 8 5.26 12.87 6.55
C VAL A 8 4.48 12.59 7.83
N SER A 9 3.17 12.37 7.71
CA SER A 9 2.37 11.90 8.83
C SER A 9 2.88 10.51 9.18
N THR A 10 3.64 10.41 10.26
CA THR A 10 4.07 9.12 10.84
C THR A 10 2.93 8.43 11.59
N GLU A 11 1.77 9.09 11.71
CA GLU A 11 0.56 8.54 12.29
C GLU A 11 0.12 7.29 11.51
N GLY A 12 -0.17 6.23 12.27
CA GLY A 12 -0.63 4.97 11.70
C GLY A 12 -2.08 5.02 11.27
N PHE A 13 -2.42 4.19 10.30
CA PHE A 13 -3.81 3.90 9.96
C PHE A 13 -4.22 2.56 10.60
N PRO A 14 -5.22 2.55 11.51
CA PRO A 14 -5.67 1.33 12.17
C PRO A 14 -5.94 0.15 11.23
N VAL A 15 -6.52 0.41 10.04
CA VAL A 15 -6.76 -0.64 9.04
C VAL A 15 -5.47 -1.26 8.52
N LEU A 16 -4.42 -0.46 8.31
CA LEU A 16 -3.12 -0.96 7.85
C LEU A 16 -2.38 -1.68 8.97
N ASP A 17 -2.44 -1.15 10.20
CA ASP A 17 -1.81 -1.77 11.36
C ASP A 17 -2.41 -3.16 11.65
N GLU A 18 -3.71 -3.33 11.44
CA GLU A 18 -4.35 -4.63 11.51
C GLU A 18 -3.84 -5.60 10.44
N ILE A 19 -3.68 -5.15 9.19
CA ILE A 19 -3.14 -5.96 8.09
C ILE A 19 -1.73 -6.44 8.45
N VAL A 20 -0.86 -5.53 8.90
CA VAL A 20 0.53 -5.85 9.30
C VAL A 20 0.54 -6.84 10.46
N ARG A 21 -0.25 -6.60 11.50
CA ARG A 21 -0.34 -7.47 12.69
C ARG A 21 -0.78 -8.89 12.35
N ARG A 22 -1.67 -9.07 11.38
CA ARG A 22 -2.15 -10.41 10.96
C ARG A 22 -1.08 -11.24 10.23
N ARG A 23 0.02 -10.61 9.78
CA ARG A 23 1.18 -11.25 9.13
C ARG A 23 0.81 -12.30 8.08
N GLN A 24 -0.19 -12.02 7.24
CA GLN A 24 -0.55 -12.89 6.11
C GLN A 24 0.38 -12.63 4.92
N THR A 25 1.68 -12.80 5.11
CA THR A 25 2.69 -12.54 4.08
C THR A 25 2.74 -13.68 3.06
N TRP A 26 3.13 -13.37 1.83
CA TRP A 26 3.17 -14.35 0.75
C TRP A 26 3.97 -15.61 1.08
N PRO A 27 5.17 -15.56 1.69
CA PRO A 27 5.89 -16.79 2.05
C PRO A 27 5.09 -17.71 2.97
N LEU A 28 4.33 -17.15 3.92
CA LEU A 28 3.51 -17.93 4.85
C LEU A 28 2.26 -18.49 4.18
N VAL A 29 1.56 -17.66 3.39
CA VAL A 29 0.36 -18.07 2.65
C VAL A 29 0.71 -19.11 1.59
N ALA A 30 1.80 -18.91 0.85
CA ALA A 30 2.27 -19.83 -0.17
C ALA A 30 2.57 -21.22 0.42
N ALA A 31 3.33 -21.26 1.52
CA ALA A 31 3.64 -22.50 2.23
C ALA A 31 2.36 -23.20 2.75
N LYS A 32 1.42 -22.44 3.33
CA LYS A 32 0.14 -22.97 3.81
C LYS A 32 -0.67 -23.66 2.71
N HIS A 33 -0.62 -23.13 1.49
CA HIS A 33 -1.40 -23.62 0.35
C HIS A 33 -0.59 -24.51 -0.62
N GLY A 34 0.67 -24.83 -0.31
CA GLY A 34 1.52 -25.70 -1.12
C GLY A 34 1.87 -25.12 -2.50
N VAL A 35 1.87 -23.80 -2.65
CA VAL A 35 2.22 -23.13 -3.90
C VAL A 35 3.66 -22.60 -3.85
N ASN A 36 4.36 -22.67 -4.97
CA ASN A 36 5.80 -22.36 -5.06
C ASN A 36 6.10 -21.07 -5.84
N ASN A 37 5.09 -20.24 -6.11
CA ASN A 37 5.31 -19.00 -6.86
C ASN A 37 6.25 -18.09 -6.05
N PRO A 38 7.29 -17.51 -6.68
CA PRO A 38 8.29 -16.70 -5.98
C PRO A 38 7.71 -15.38 -5.45
N VAL A 39 6.64 -14.89 -6.08
CA VAL A 39 5.91 -13.68 -5.70
C VAL A 39 4.41 -13.97 -5.73
N PRO A 40 3.60 -13.21 -4.96
CA PRO A 40 2.17 -13.38 -4.97
C PRO A 40 1.58 -13.08 -6.36
N PRO A 41 0.52 -13.79 -6.80
CA PRO A 41 -0.13 -13.54 -8.10
C PRO A 41 -0.62 -12.10 -8.28
N TRP A 42 -1.00 -11.42 -7.20
CA TRP A 42 -1.46 -10.03 -7.23
C TRP A 42 -0.34 -9.01 -7.48
N LYS A 43 0.95 -9.41 -7.44
CA LYS A 43 2.09 -8.49 -7.61
C LYS A 43 2.06 -7.79 -8.98
N THR A 44 1.73 -8.49 -10.05
CA THR A 44 1.64 -7.87 -11.38
C THR A 44 0.58 -6.78 -11.44
N SER A 45 -0.54 -6.94 -10.73
CA SER A 45 -1.56 -5.89 -10.62
C SER A 45 -1.07 -4.69 -9.83
N LEU A 46 -0.29 -4.90 -8.77
CA LEU A 46 0.35 -3.83 -8.03
C LEU A 46 1.34 -3.05 -8.91
N ASP A 47 2.16 -3.74 -9.70
CA ASP A 47 3.11 -3.09 -10.61
C ASP A 47 2.40 -2.22 -11.65
N GLY A 48 1.35 -2.75 -12.28
CA GLY A 48 0.54 -1.97 -13.22
C GLY A 48 -0.12 -0.75 -12.57
N MET A 49 -0.55 -0.85 -11.31
CA MET A 49 -1.10 0.28 -10.56
C MET A 49 -0.05 1.37 -10.30
N CYS A 50 1.15 0.98 -9.85
CA CYS A 50 2.28 1.89 -9.66
C CYS A 50 2.65 2.63 -10.96
N ASP A 51 2.72 1.91 -12.08
CA ASP A 51 3.04 2.50 -13.40
C ASP A 51 2.01 3.55 -13.84
N VAL A 52 0.71 3.29 -13.58
CA VAL A 52 -0.35 4.24 -13.91
C VAL A 52 -0.32 5.45 -12.99
N LEU A 53 -0.08 5.25 -11.69
CA LEU A 53 0.05 6.34 -10.73
C LEU A 53 1.24 7.24 -11.08
N ASP A 54 2.39 6.67 -11.44
CA ASP A 54 3.57 7.44 -11.86
C ASP A 54 3.28 8.32 -13.07
N ARG A 55 2.56 7.80 -14.07
CA ARG A 55 2.14 8.58 -15.25
C ARG A 55 1.09 9.64 -14.94
N SER A 56 0.24 9.39 -13.95
CA SER A 56 -0.86 10.30 -13.58
C SER A 56 -0.35 11.47 -12.73
N CYS A 57 0.70 11.26 -11.94
CA CYS A 57 1.39 12.31 -11.18
C CYS A 57 1.97 13.35 -12.14
N GLY A 58 1.36 14.54 -12.21
CA GLY A 58 1.74 15.63 -13.10
C GLY A 58 0.78 15.89 -14.27
N THR A 59 -0.24 15.06 -14.44
CA THR A 59 -1.35 15.32 -15.39
C THR A 59 -2.68 15.58 -14.70
N ASP A 60 -2.87 15.04 -13.49
CA ASP A 60 -4.07 15.28 -12.67
C ASP A 60 -3.82 16.37 -11.63
N GLU A 61 -4.44 17.54 -11.81
CA GLU A 61 -4.34 18.69 -10.90
C GLU A 61 -4.90 18.39 -9.49
N LYS A 62 -5.72 17.34 -9.35
CA LYS A 62 -6.25 16.90 -8.03
C LYS A 62 -5.21 16.14 -7.22
N LEU A 63 -4.18 15.58 -7.87
CA LEU A 63 -3.06 14.98 -7.19
C LEU A 63 -2.07 16.10 -6.82
N HIS A 64 -2.20 16.60 -5.60
CA HIS A 64 -1.36 17.69 -5.08
C HIS A 64 0.06 17.24 -4.70
N PHE A 65 0.63 16.27 -5.43
CA PHE A 65 1.96 15.71 -5.20
C PHE A 65 2.57 15.19 -6.51
N THR A 66 3.90 15.26 -6.60
CA THR A 66 4.66 14.71 -7.71
C THR A 66 4.92 13.21 -7.55
N PHE A 67 5.28 12.53 -8.64
CA PHE A 67 5.66 11.12 -8.59
C PHE A 67 6.85 10.91 -7.64
N LYS A 68 7.81 11.85 -7.64
CA LYS A 68 9.01 11.78 -6.83
C LYS A 68 8.69 11.88 -5.35
N GLU A 69 7.89 12.87 -4.93
CA GLU A 69 7.49 13.02 -3.53
C GLU A 69 6.75 11.79 -3.01
N ARG A 70 5.87 11.20 -3.83
CA ARG A 70 5.18 9.96 -3.50
C ARG A 70 6.15 8.79 -3.33
N ARG A 71 7.08 8.61 -4.27
CA ARG A 71 8.07 7.52 -4.25
C ARG A 71 9.06 7.65 -3.09
N ASP A 72 9.56 8.86 -2.84
CA ASP A 72 10.50 9.11 -1.74
C ASP A 72 9.84 8.77 -0.38
N GLU A 73 8.56 9.12 -0.19
CA GLU A 73 7.82 8.75 1.01
C GLU A 73 7.59 7.23 1.12
N GLU A 74 7.20 6.58 0.02
CA GLU A 74 6.98 5.13 0.01
C GLU A 74 8.27 4.36 0.31
N ASP A 75 9.41 4.85 -0.19
CA ASP A 75 10.73 4.31 0.11
C ASP A 75 11.08 4.49 1.60
N GLU A 76 10.81 5.67 2.18
CA GLU A 76 11.00 5.93 3.61
C GLU A 76 10.11 5.03 4.48
N LEU A 77 8.82 4.91 4.16
CA LEU A 77 7.87 4.05 4.87
C LEU A 77 8.28 2.58 4.78
N THR A 78 8.76 2.14 3.63
CA THR A 78 9.28 0.78 3.41
C THR A 78 10.54 0.53 4.24
N ALA A 79 11.45 1.50 4.31
CA ALA A 79 12.70 1.40 5.06
C ALA A 79 12.51 1.52 6.58
N THR A 80 11.38 2.07 7.04
CA THR A 80 11.13 2.37 8.46
C THR A 80 9.90 1.63 8.99
N ARG A 81 8.70 2.19 8.83
CA ARG A 81 7.44 1.71 9.43
C ARG A 81 7.10 0.28 9.00
N TYR A 82 7.35 -0.05 7.75
CA TYR A 82 7.00 -1.35 7.15
C TYR A 82 8.21 -2.23 6.86
N ALA A 83 9.37 -1.96 7.49
CA ALA A 83 10.62 -2.70 7.27
C ALA A 83 10.52 -4.19 7.62
N GLU A 84 9.61 -4.55 8.53
CA GLU A 84 9.39 -5.93 8.97
C GLU A 84 8.50 -6.74 8.01
N LEU A 85 7.90 -6.10 7.00
CA LEU A 85 7.17 -6.81 5.95
C LEU A 85 8.14 -7.21 4.83
N PRO A 86 8.03 -8.44 4.29
CA PRO A 86 8.80 -8.81 3.12
C PRO A 86 8.33 -8.03 1.90
N TYR A 87 9.19 -7.97 0.90
CA TYR A 87 8.76 -7.63 -0.45
C TYR A 87 7.88 -8.77 -1.01
N PRO A 88 6.74 -8.46 -1.67
CA PRO A 88 6.25 -7.13 -2.04
C PRO A 88 5.20 -6.51 -1.09
N GLU A 89 4.90 -7.11 0.06
CA GLU A 89 3.91 -6.58 1.00
C GLU A 89 4.30 -5.21 1.57
N ASN A 90 5.57 -4.97 1.86
CA ASN A 90 6.03 -3.65 2.31
C ASN A 90 5.71 -2.53 1.30
N GLN A 91 5.94 -2.78 0.01
CA GLN A 91 5.60 -1.88 -1.09
C GLN A 91 4.09 -1.63 -1.16
N LEU A 92 3.27 -2.68 -1.06
CA LEU A 92 1.81 -2.57 -1.09
C LEU A 92 1.29 -1.70 0.07
N VAL A 93 1.78 -1.95 1.28
CA VAL A 93 1.31 -1.24 2.48
C VAL A 93 1.85 0.19 2.52
N ALA A 94 3.08 0.44 2.07
CA ALA A 94 3.63 1.79 1.93
C ALA A 94 2.84 2.62 0.90
N LEU A 95 2.49 2.04 -0.25
CA LEU A 95 1.64 2.71 -1.24
C LEU A 95 0.27 3.05 -0.64
N ALA A 96 -0.41 2.09 0.01
CA ALA A 96 -1.71 2.33 0.61
C ALA A 96 -1.65 3.44 1.69
N HIS A 97 -0.60 3.45 2.51
CA HIS A 97 -0.35 4.50 3.49
C HIS A 97 -0.22 5.86 2.81
N SER A 98 0.64 5.96 1.81
CA SER A 98 0.88 7.19 1.05
C SER A 98 -0.40 7.75 0.43
N LEU A 99 -1.26 6.89 -0.12
CA LEU A 99 -2.56 7.29 -0.69
C LEU A 99 -3.56 7.75 0.38
N LEU A 100 -3.59 7.12 1.56
CA LEU A 100 -4.41 7.54 2.69
C LEU A 100 -3.94 8.89 3.27
N ALA A 101 -2.63 9.03 3.50
CA ALA A 101 -2.03 10.25 4.04
C ALA A 101 -2.29 11.47 3.14
N ARG A 102 -2.40 11.25 1.83
CA ARG A 102 -2.75 12.26 0.82
C ARG A 102 -4.24 12.43 0.57
N GLY A 103 -5.10 11.64 1.24
CA GLY A 103 -6.55 11.67 1.05
C GLY A 103 -7.02 11.22 -0.34
N VAL A 104 -6.18 10.51 -1.10
CA VAL A 104 -6.57 9.92 -2.40
C VAL A 104 -7.57 8.78 -2.20
N ILE A 105 -7.43 8.06 -1.09
CA ILE A 105 -8.41 7.09 -0.59
C ILE A 105 -8.73 7.39 0.87
N ASP A 106 -9.92 6.99 1.31
CA ASP A 106 -10.37 7.15 2.70
C ASP A 106 -10.21 5.84 3.51
N GLU A 107 -9.90 5.94 4.80
CA GLU A 107 -9.64 4.77 5.65
C GLU A 107 -10.91 3.94 5.90
N GLN A 108 -12.06 4.60 6.06
CA GLN A 108 -13.34 3.93 6.26
C GLN A 108 -13.75 3.19 4.99
N ASP A 109 -13.60 3.81 3.82
CA ASP A 109 -13.88 3.18 2.53
C ASP A 109 -12.97 1.96 2.30
N LEU A 110 -11.68 2.07 2.63
CA LEU A 110 -10.74 0.95 2.56
C LEU A 110 -11.19 -0.20 3.48
N ARG A 111 -11.57 0.10 4.72
CA ARG A 111 -12.06 -0.90 5.69
C ARG A 111 -13.32 -1.61 5.20
N GLN A 112 -14.28 -0.86 4.67
CA GLN A 112 -15.51 -1.41 4.10
C GLN A 112 -15.21 -2.32 2.91
N ARG A 113 -14.29 -1.90 2.02
CA ARG A 113 -13.88 -2.69 0.85
C ARG A 113 -13.21 -4.01 1.26
N LEU A 114 -12.33 -3.99 2.26
CA LEU A 114 -11.68 -5.19 2.79
C LEU A 114 -12.69 -6.15 3.44
N ALA A 115 -13.66 -5.63 4.20
CA ALA A 115 -14.72 -6.43 4.80
C ALA A 115 -15.58 -7.12 3.71
N ALA A 116 -15.98 -6.38 2.67
CA ALA A 116 -16.75 -6.94 1.56
C ALA A 116 -15.97 -8.04 0.80
N ILE A 117 -14.67 -7.85 0.57
CA ILE A 117 -13.82 -8.86 -0.05
C ILE A 117 -13.74 -10.11 0.83
N ARG A 118 -13.54 -9.95 2.14
CA ARG A 118 -13.52 -11.07 3.09
C ARG A 118 -14.85 -11.84 3.07
N SER A 119 -15.98 -11.15 3.19
CA SER A 119 -17.29 -11.80 3.17
C SER A 119 -17.51 -12.61 1.89
N ARG A 120 -17.03 -12.12 0.75
CA ARG A 120 -17.10 -12.88 -0.51
C ARG A 120 -16.22 -14.14 -0.49
N LEU A 121 -15.00 -14.05 0.07
CA LEU A 121 -14.08 -15.19 0.16
C LEU A 121 -14.51 -16.25 1.20
N GLU A 122 -15.32 -15.87 2.19
CA GLU A 122 -15.84 -16.77 3.23
C GLU A 122 -17.22 -17.35 2.90
N ALA A 123 -17.90 -16.82 1.88
CA ALA A 123 -19.20 -17.32 1.41
C ALA A 123 -19.07 -18.54 0.47
N ASP A 124 -17.87 -18.82 0.00
CA ASP A 124 -17.48 -19.99 -0.80
C ASP A 124 -16.88 -21.10 0.10
#